data_AF-A0A940FV26-F1
#
_entry.id   AF-A0A940FV26-F1
#
_cell.length_a   1.000
_cell.length_b   1.000
_cell.length_c   1.000
_cell.angle_alpha   90.00
_cell.angle_beta   90.00
_cell.angle_gamma   90.00
#
_symmetry.space_group_name_H-M   'P 1'
#
loop_
_entity.id
_entity.type
_entity.pdbx_description
1 polymer ?
#
loop_
_entity_poly.entity_id
_entity_poly.type
_entity_poly.pdbx_seq_one_letter_code
_entity_poly.pdbx_strand_id
1 'polypeptide(L)'
;LVSSDCVFLGISFIWLTLLLWTTFRPSAKIIFWHAVVLFLAFTLRYNALVYPLISIAVILLSKISLRVKFSGIGLALLLCGWFVGFTTYKYKQLTGYWQYSPFSGWQWANNAMYAYRYVDSAERKPVDKKFQVLDNMIREYFDSTRDTKRFPIESMMASTVYMWSPGLPLMKYRDSLFSKDTSAKELKKWASMGPFYQEYGLHIIKKYPRHFLRYFIWPNANKYYAPPIEFLESYNSGKVNVTRQAKTWFDYKSDKVTTRMKGSIVWVLDFYPFLSGGINVIMLSTLIFFALLKGWTTHKNLSKIVLIGGTIWIINAAFTISASSAALRYQAFPLMLTIIISSLLIDWLWKVSLNTQTVEKKIESKMVQHELSV
;
A
#
# COMPACT_ATOMS: atom_id res chain seq x y z
N LEU A 1 5.86 6.72 -19.11
CA LEU A 1 6.05 5.86 -17.91
C LEU A 1 5.39 4.53 -18.17
N VAL A 2 6.17 3.46 -18.14
CA VAL A 2 5.65 2.09 -18.11
C VAL A 2 5.49 1.73 -16.64
N SER A 3 4.31 1.25 -16.24
CA SER A 3 4.06 0.83 -14.86
C SER A 3 3.33 -0.51 -14.81
N SER A 4 3.66 -1.35 -13.82
CA SER A 4 2.96 -2.61 -13.54
C SER A 4 1.65 -2.41 -12.77
N ASP A 5 1.29 -1.17 -12.44
CA ASP A 5 0.18 -0.84 -11.53
C ASP A 5 -1.17 -1.36 -12.02
N CYS A 6 -1.48 -1.19 -13.31
CA CYS A 6 -2.75 -1.68 -13.88
C CYS A 6 -2.82 -3.21 -13.91
N VAL A 7 -1.70 -3.88 -14.22
CA VAL A 7 -1.62 -5.35 -14.20
C VAL A 7 -1.81 -5.87 -12.78
N PHE A 8 -1.15 -5.24 -11.81
CA PHE A 8 -1.29 -5.57 -10.39
C PHE A 8 -2.73 -5.35 -9.89
N LEU A 9 -3.37 -4.25 -10.29
CA LEU A 9 -4.76 -3.97 -9.97
C LEU A 9 -5.70 -5.05 -10.52
N GLY A 10 -5.56 -5.41 -11.80
CA GLY A 10 -6.36 -6.47 -12.43
C GLY A 10 -6.22 -7.81 -11.72
N ILE A 11 -4.99 -8.23 -11.42
CA ILE A 11 -4.72 -9.46 -10.67
C ILE A 11 -5.28 -9.39 -9.25
N SER A 12 -5.22 -8.23 -8.59
CA SER A 12 -5.81 -8.03 -7.26
C SER A 12 -7.34 -8.18 -7.26
N PHE A 13 -8.02 -7.75 -8.34
CA PHE A 13 -9.46 -8.00 -8.49
C PHE A 13 -9.81 -9.46 -8.73
N ILE A 14 -9.00 -10.17 -9.54
CA ILE A 14 -9.16 -11.61 -9.72
C ILE A 14 -8.97 -12.32 -8.38
N TRP A 15 -7.94 -11.94 -7.62
CA TRP A 15 -7.68 -12.45 -6.28
C TRP A 15 -8.86 -12.20 -5.33
N LEU A 16 -9.39 -10.97 -5.27
CA LEU A 16 -10.55 -10.62 -4.46
C LEU A 16 -11.79 -11.45 -4.86
N THR A 17 -12.02 -11.62 -6.16
CA THR A 17 -13.16 -12.40 -6.68
C THR A 17 -13.03 -13.87 -6.26
N LEU A 18 -11.83 -14.45 -6.36
CA LEU A 18 -11.56 -15.82 -5.92
C LEU A 18 -11.71 -15.99 -4.40
N LEU A 19 -11.35 -14.97 -3.60
CA LEU A 19 -11.61 -14.96 -2.16
C LEU A 19 -13.10 -14.96 -1.83
N LEU A 20 -13.88 -14.12 -2.53
CA LEU A 20 -15.34 -14.10 -2.38
C LEU A 20 -15.94 -15.45 -2.78
N TRP A 21 -15.52 -16.03 -3.90
CA TRP A 21 -15.97 -17.36 -4.31
C TRP A 21 -15.58 -18.46 -3.33
N THR A 22 -14.40 -18.39 -2.71
CA THR A 22 -13.99 -19.31 -1.63
C THR A 22 -14.94 -19.23 -0.43
N THR A 23 -15.52 -18.05 -0.18
CA THR A 23 -16.46 -17.84 0.92
C THR A 23 -17.88 -18.32 0.59
N PHE A 24 -18.34 -18.11 -0.63
CA PHE A 24 -19.74 -18.38 -1.02
C PHE A 24 -19.95 -19.71 -1.74
N ARG A 25 -19.01 -20.13 -2.57
CA ARG A 25 -19.07 -21.34 -3.40
C ARG A 25 -17.69 -22.03 -3.43
N PRO A 26 -17.16 -22.49 -2.28
CA PRO A 26 -15.82 -23.06 -2.23
C PRO A 26 -15.71 -24.30 -3.12
N SER A 27 -14.63 -24.38 -3.91
CA SER A 27 -14.26 -25.57 -4.65
C SER A 27 -12.74 -25.73 -4.69
N ALA A 28 -12.26 -26.95 -4.90
CA ALA A 28 -10.83 -27.22 -5.02
C ALA A 28 -10.20 -26.44 -6.19
N LYS A 29 -10.93 -26.32 -7.31
CA LYS A 29 -10.50 -25.53 -8.48
C LYS A 29 -10.34 -24.05 -8.14
N ILE A 30 -11.25 -23.46 -7.37
CA ILE A 30 -11.16 -22.06 -6.93
C ILE A 30 -9.92 -21.87 -6.04
N ILE A 31 -9.67 -22.78 -5.10
CA ILE A 31 -8.53 -22.69 -4.19
C ILE A 31 -7.19 -22.84 -4.93
N PHE A 32 -7.12 -23.73 -5.92
CA PHE A 32 -5.95 -23.86 -6.78
C PHE A 32 -5.67 -22.55 -7.54
N TRP A 33 -6.66 -22.02 -8.26
CA TRP A 33 -6.50 -20.76 -9.00
C TRP A 33 -6.22 -19.58 -8.08
N HIS A 34 -6.82 -19.56 -6.89
CA HIS A 34 -6.52 -18.58 -5.88
C HIS A 34 -5.04 -18.60 -5.50
N ALA A 35 -4.44 -19.78 -5.27
CA ALA A 35 -3.02 -19.90 -4.96
C ALA A 35 -2.12 -19.38 -6.11
N VAL A 36 -2.46 -19.70 -7.35
CA VAL A 36 -1.74 -19.23 -8.55
C VAL A 36 -1.83 -17.71 -8.70
N VAL A 37 -3.03 -17.13 -8.59
CA VAL A 37 -3.26 -15.68 -8.71
C VAL A 37 -2.59 -14.93 -7.57
N LEU A 38 -2.66 -15.45 -6.34
CA LEU A 38 -1.95 -14.92 -5.18
C LEU A 38 -0.45 -14.88 -5.45
N PHE A 39 0.13 -15.96 -5.96
CA PHE A 39 1.53 -16.03 -6.34
C PHE A 39 1.89 -14.95 -7.38
N LEU A 40 1.10 -14.80 -8.45
CA LEU A 40 1.32 -13.76 -9.46
C LEU A 40 1.24 -12.35 -8.86
N ALA A 41 0.27 -12.08 -7.97
CA ALA A 41 0.19 -10.79 -7.29
C ALA A 41 1.46 -10.53 -6.45
N PHE A 42 1.92 -11.55 -5.75
CA PHE A 42 3.07 -11.52 -4.85
C PHE A 42 4.38 -11.23 -5.60
N THR A 43 4.56 -11.77 -6.81
CA THR A 43 5.77 -11.51 -7.61
C THR A 43 5.80 -10.11 -8.24
N LEU A 44 4.62 -9.54 -8.52
CA LEU A 44 4.51 -8.25 -9.20
C LEU A 44 4.71 -7.05 -8.27
N ARG A 45 4.26 -7.14 -7.00
CA ARG A 45 4.38 -6.03 -6.06
C ARG A 45 4.54 -6.44 -4.62
N TYR A 46 5.39 -5.66 -3.95
CA TYR A 46 5.63 -5.73 -2.51
C TYR A 46 4.35 -5.57 -1.66
N ASN A 47 3.36 -4.79 -2.12
CA ASN A 47 2.09 -4.62 -1.41
C ASN A 47 1.27 -5.91 -1.27
N ALA A 48 1.52 -6.92 -2.10
CA ALA A 48 0.86 -8.22 -1.96
C ALA A 48 1.44 -9.09 -0.84
N LEU A 49 2.45 -8.62 -0.09
CA LEU A 49 2.96 -9.33 1.10
C LEU A 49 1.88 -9.60 2.16
N VAL A 50 0.84 -8.78 2.21
CA VAL A 50 -0.29 -8.97 3.14
C VAL A 50 -1.34 -9.93 2.61
N TYR A 51 -1.36 -10.22 1.31
CA TYR A 51 -2.41 -11.05 0.69
C TYR A 51 -2.40 -12.49 1.22
N PRO A 52 -1.25 -13.17 1.43
CA PRO A 52 -1.24 -14.52 2.01
C PRO A 52 -1.92 -14.58 3.38
N LEU A 53 -1.71 -13.58 4.24
CA LEU A 53 -2.31 -13.54 5.58
C LEU A 53 -3.84 -13.44 5.50
N ILE A 54 -4.35 -12.56 4.64
CA ILE A 54 -5.78 -12.41 4.39
C ILE A 54 -6.36 -13.70 3.82
N SER A 55 -5.68 -14.27 2.81
CA SER A 55 -6.10 -15.51 2.17
C SER A 55 -6.17 -16.69 3.12
N ILE A 56 -5.18 -16.84 4.00
CA ILE A 56 -5.18 -17.89 5.03
C ILE A 56 -6.42 -17.74 5.92
N ALA A 57 -6.69 -16.53 6.43
CA ALA A 57 -7.85 -16.29 7.28
C ALA A 57 -9.17 -16.66 6.57
N VAL A 58 -9.36 -16.23 5.33
CA VAL A 58 -10.58 -16.52 4.56
C VAL A 58 -10.72 -18.01 4.23
N ILE A 59 -9.64 -18.68 3.81
CA ILE A 59 -9.67 -20.11 3.49
C ILE A 59 -9.98 -20.94 4.74
N LEU A 60 -9.41 -20.59 5.90
CA LEU A 60 -9.69 -21.26 7.16
C LEU A 60 -11.17 -21.14 7.57
N LEU A 61 -11.79 -19.98 7.32
CA LEU A 61 -13.21 -19.73 7.60
C LEU A 61 -14.18 -20.32 6.55
N SER A 62 -13.68 -20.80 5.41
CA SER A 62 -14.52 -21.39 4.36
C SER A 62 -15.16 -22.73 4.77
N LYS A 63 -16.22 -23.15 4.06
CA LYS A 63 -16.95 -24.40 4.35
C LYS A 63 -16.35 -25.66 3.70
N ILE A 64 -15.16 -25.58 3.11
CA ILE A 64 -14.56 -26.73 2.40
C ILE A 64 -13.89 -27.72 3.36
N SER A 65 -13.63 -28.95 2.90
CA SER A 65 -12.95 -29.98 3.69
C SER A 65 -11.53 -29.54 4.09
N LEU A 66 -11.10 -29.94 5.31
CA LEU A 66 -9.81 -29.55 5.88
C LEU A 66 -8.63 -29.90 4.96
N ARG A 67 -8.68 -31.06 4.30
CA ARG A 67 -7.63 -31.48 3.36
C ARG A 67 -7.42 -30.43 2.26
N VAL A 68 -8.49 -29.96 1.62
CA VAL A 68 -8.38 -28.97 0.55
C VAL A 68 -7.94 -27.61 1.09
N LYS A 69 -8.35 -27.22 2.30
CA LYS A 69 -7.86 -25.98 2.95
C LYS A 69 -6.35 -26.01 3.12
N PHE A 70 -5.83 -27.06 3.76
CA PHE A 70 -4.41 -27.18 4.05
C PHE A 70 -3.57 -27.40 2.79
N SER A 71 -4.06 -28.17 1.80
CA SER A 71 -3.40 -28.28 0.50
C SER A 71 -3.34 -26.93 -0.23
N GLY A 72 -4.42 -26.15 -0.20
CA GLY A 72 -4.48 -24.83 -0.83
C GLY A 72 -3.55 -23.81 -0.17
N ILE A 73 -3.60 -23.72 1.16
CA ILE A 73 -2.69 -22.87 1.94
C ILE A 73 -1.24 -23.30 1.73
N GLY A 74 -0.98 -24.61 1.79
CA GLY A 74 0.34 -25.19 1.56
C GLY A 74 0.88 -24.85 0.18
N LEU A 75 0.06 -24.98 -0.87
CA LEU A 75 0.44 -24.60 -2.23
C LEU A 75 0.75 -23.10 -2.36
N ALA A 76 -0.11 -22.24 -1.81
CA ALA A 76 0.10 -20.79 -1.84
C ALA A 76 1.41 -20.39 -1.12
N LEU A 77 1.65 -20.91 0.07
CA LEU A 77 2.86 -20.66 0.85
C LEU A 77 4.10 -21.25 0.17
N LEU A 78 3.99 -22.42 -0.45
CA LEU A 78 5.09 -23.05 -1.17
C LEU A 78 5.50 -22.21 -2.38
N LEU A 79 4.55 -21.73 -3.19
CA LEU A 79 4.84 -20.90 -4.36
C LEU A 79 5.47 -19.56 -3.95
N CYS A 80 4.87 -18.87 -2.96
CA CYS A 80 5.41 -17.61 -2.46
C CYS A 80 6.79 -17.82 -1.81
N GLY A 81 6.93 -18.85 -0.99
CA GLY A 81 8.18 -19.21 -0.31
C GLY A 81 9.29 -19.59 -1.27
N TRP A 82 8.97 -20.34 -2.33
CA TRP A 82 9.92 -20.66 -3.40
C TRP A 82 10.46 -19.41 -4.08
N PHE A 83 9.58 -18.46 -4.43
CA PHE A 83 9.99 -17.20 -5.04
C PHE A 83 10.80 -16.32 -4.08
N VAL A 84 10.42 -16.26 -2.80
CA VAL A 84 11.20 -15.57 -1.76
C VAL A 84 12.59 -16.20 -1.65
N GLY A 85 12.68 -17.52 -1.57
CA GLY A 85 13.95 -18.25 -1.47
C GLY A 85 14.84 -18.03 -2.69
N PHE A 86 14.29 -18.16 -3.89
CA PHE A 86 15.01 -17.89 -5.15
C PHE A 86 15.53 -16.46 -5.22
N THR A 87 14.69 -15.48 -4.90
CA THR A 87 15.06 -14.06 -4.93
C THR A 87 16.13 -13.75 -3.89
N THR A 88 15.99 -14.30 -2.68
CA THR A 88 16.97 -14.14 -1.59
C THR A 88 18.32 -14.75 -1.97
N TYR A 89 18.31 -15.92 -2.59
CA TYR A 89 19.52 -16.55 -3.11
C TYR A 89 20.20 -15.69 -4.18
N LYS A 90 19.44 -15.12 -5.12
CA LYS A 90 19.98 -14.22 -6.15
C LYS A 90 20.59 -12.94 -5.56
N TYR A 91 19.98 -12.35 -4.54
CA TYR A 91 20.58 -11.22 -3.84
C TYR A 91 21.82 -11.60 -3.04
N LYS A 92 21.86 -12.80 -2.46
CA LYS A 92 23.08 -13.32 -1.82
C LYS A 92 24.22 -13.45 -2.82
N GLN A 93 23.97 -14.00 -4.01
CA GLN A 93 24.97 -14.07 -5.08
C GLN A 93 25.46 -12.67 -5.50
N LEU A 94 24.57 -11.68 -5.51
CA LEU A 94 24.90 -10.32 -5.93
C LEU A 94 25.65 -9.51 -4.87
N THR A 95 25.26 -9.63 -3.60
CA THR A 95 25.64 -8.72 -2.52
C THR A 95 26.39 -9.38 -1.36
N GLY A 96 26.39 -10.71 -1.30
CA GLY A 96 26.86 -11.49 -0.15
C GLY A 96 25.82 -11.66 0.97
N TYR A 97 24.74 -10.88 0.97
CA TYR A 97 23.73 -10.90 2.02
C TYR A 97 22.46 -11.65 1.62
N TRP A 98 21.93 -12.45 2.55
CA TRP A 98 20.61 -13.04 2.42
C TRP A 98 19.54 -11.97 2.68
N GLN A 99 18.88 -11.53 1.61
CA GLN A 99 17.78 -10.56 1.70
C GLN A 99 16.76 -10.80 0.60
N TYR A 100 15.47 -10.77 0.94
CA TYR A 100 14.40 -10.90 -0.04
C TYR A 100 14.23 -9.63 -0.87
N SER A 101 14.21 -8.47 -0.20
CA SER A 101 13.96 -7.19 -0.83
C SER A 101 14.80 -6.10 -0.18
N PRO A 102 15.83 -5.59 -0.88
CA PRO A 102 16.64 -4.49 -0.35
C PRO A 102 15.82 -3.21 -0.15
N PHE A 103 14.72 -3.06 -0.90
CA PHE A 103 13.79 -1.93 -0.79
C PHE A 103 13.32 -1.70 0.65
N SER A 104 13.01 -2.78 1.38
CA SER A 104 12.52 -2.70 2.75
C SER A 104 13.50 -2.00 3.69
N GLY A 105 14.80 -2.28 3.57
CA GLY A 105 15.82 -1.66 4.40
C GLY A 105 16.03 -0.18 4.09
N TRP A 106 16.06 0.18 2.81
CA TRP A 106 16.07 1.58 2.40
C TRP A 106 14.84 2.33 2.89
N GLN A 107 13.67 1.68 2.86
CA GLN A 107 12.41 2.26 3.29
C GLN A 107 12.40 2.51 4.80
N TRP A 108 12.92 1.58 5.62
CA TRP A 108 13.09 1.80 7.06
C TRP A 108 13.97 3.00 7.37
N ALA A 109 15.14 3.13 6.70
CA ALA A 109 16.01 4.29 6.89
C ALA A 109 15.37 5.60 6.43
N ASN A 110 14.72 5.62 5.26
CA ASN A 110 13.99 6.77 4.75
C ASN A 110 12.90 7.24 5.72
N ASN A 111 12.09 6.31 6.22
CA ASN A 111 10.98 6.61 7.12
C ASN A 111 11.52 7.12 8.47
N ALA A 112 12.62 6.55 8.97
CA ALA A 112 13.30 6.99 10.17
C ALA A 112 13.87 8.41 10.04
N MET A 113 14.36 8.79 8.87
CA MET A 113 14.91 10.13 8.62
C MET A 113 13.86 11.24 8.80
N TYR A 114 12.60 11.04 8.41
CA TYR A 114 11.53 12.02 8.68
C TYR A 114 11.29 12.23 10.17
N ALA A 115 11.43 11.18 10.98
CA ALA A 115 11.35 11.31 12.42
C ALA A 115 12.59 12.02 12.99
N TYR A 116 13.75 11.61 12.52
CA TYR A 116 15.03 12.02 13.09
C TYR A 116 15.36 13.49 12.87
N ARG A 117 14.91 14.06 11.75
CA ARG A 117 14.99 15.48 11.43
C ARG A 117 14.47 16.38 12.56
N TYR A 118 13.39 15.97 13.23
CA TYR A 118 12.74 16.76 14.28
C TYR A 118 13.27 16.46 15.69
N VAL A 119 14.27 15.60 15.83
CA VAL A 119 14.95 15.39 17.11
C VAL A 119 15.95 16.53 17.31
N ASP A 120 15.76 17.28 18.40
CA ASP A 120 16.67 18.38 18.77
C ASP A 120 18.10 17.85 18.91
N SER A 121 19.07 18.61 18.38
CA SER A 121 20.49 18.26 18.44
C SER A 121 20.97 17.95 19.86
N ALA A 122 20.43 18.64 20.88
CA ALA A 122 20.76 18.41 22.29
C ALA A 122 20.20 17.08 22.83
N GLU A 123 19.13 16.56 22.23
CA GLU A 123 18.45 15.32 22.64
C GLU A 123 18.89 14.08 21.84
N ARG A 124 19.75 14.26 20.83
CA ARG A 124 20.20 13.16 19.97
C ARG A 124 21.14 12.21 20.71
N LYS A 125 20.61 11.05 21.08
CA LYS A 125 21.34 9.90 21.65
C LYS A 125 22.43 9.39 20.69
N PRO A 126 23.55 8.88 21.21
CA PRO A 126 24.60 8.29 20.38
C PRO A 126 24.11 7.02 19.68
N VAL A 127 24.64 6.72 18.50
CA VAL A 127 24.40 5.48 17.75
C VAL A 127 25.55 4.49 17.91
N ASP A 128 25.32 3.23 17.56
CA ASP A 128 26.38 2.21 17.56
C ASP A 128 27.53 2.60 16.62
N LYS A 129 28.76 2.20 16.94
CA LYS A 129 29.97 2.60 16.19
C LYS A 129 29.86 2.42 14.68
N LYS A 130 29.26 1.32 14.25
CA LYS A 130 29.06 1.00 12.81
C LYS A 130 28.18 2.00 12.06
N PHE A 131 27.34 2.77 12.77
CA PHE A 131 26.44 3.77 12.18
C PHE A 131 26.99 5.20 12.27
N GLN A 132 28.06 5.43 13.03
CA GLN A 132 28.52 6.79 13.35
C GLN A 132 28.81 7.65 12.12
N VAL A 133 29.47 7.09 11.10
CA VAL A 133 29.78 7.83 9.87
C VAL A 133 28.50 8.27 9.16
N LEU A 134 27.55 7.35 8.97
CA LEU A 134 26.26 7.67 8.36
C LEU A 134 25.46 8.67 9.21
N ASP A 135 25.39 8.44 10.52
CA ASP A 135 24.63 9.28 11.45
C ASP A 135 25.18 10.71 11.48
N ASN A 136 26.51 10.88 11.49
CA ASN A 136 27.15 12.19 11.40
C ASN A 136 26.78 12.90 10.08
N MET A 137 26.86 12.20 8.93
CA MET A 137 26.45 12.76 7.64
C MET A 137 24.97 13.20 7.63
N ILE A 138 24.09 12.44 8.30
CA ILE A 138 22.67 12.78 8.42
C ILE A 138 22.46 13.98 9.36
N ARG A 139 23.15 14.01 10.51
CA ARG A 139 23.09 15.12 11.46
C ARG A 139 23.55 16.42 10.83
N GLU A 140 24.73 16.41 10.19
CA GLU A 140 25.30 17.56 9.47
C GLU A 140 24.36 18.05 8.37
N TYR A 141 23.76 17.12 7.62
CA TYR A 141 22.76 17.46 6.62
C TYR A 141 21.57 18.18 7.27
N PHE A 142 20.90 17.59 8.27
CA PHE A 142 19.74 18.23 8.91
C PHE A 142 20.06 19.54 9.62
N ASP A 143 21.25 19.67 10.19
CA ASP A 143 21.67 20.90 10.86
C ASP A 143 21.97 22.02 9.85
N SER A 144 22.45 21.69 8.65
CA SER A 144 22.67 22.65 7.56
C SER A 144 21.41 22.96 6.72
N THR A 145 20.38 22.10 6.77
CA THR A 145 19.15 22.24 5.95
C THR A 145 17.89 22.57 6.77
N ARG A 146 18.05 23.15 7.97
CA ARG A 146 16.92 23.54 8.83
C ARG A 146 15.97 24.54 8.19
N ASP A 147 16.49 25.48 7.40
CA ASP A 147 15.68 26.47 6.70
C ASP A 147 14.98 25.84 5.49
N THR A 148 13.71 25.48 5.68
CA THR A 148 12.89 24.85 4.63
C THR A 148 12.52 25.80 3.49
N LYS A 149 12.67 27.12 3.65
CA LYS A 149 12.47 28.06 2.53
C LYS A 149 13.63 27.95 1.55
N ARG A 150 14.85 27.87 2.07
CA ARG A 150 16.07 27.64 1.27
C ARG A 150 16.19 26.19 0.78
N PHE A 151 15.70 25.24 1.56
CA PHE A 151 15.73 23.81 1.23
C PHE A 151 14.31 23.22 1.17
N PRO A 152 13.53 23.44 0.10
CA PRO A 152 12.13 23.00 0.05
C PRO A 152 11.90 21.48 0.21
N ILE A 153 12.86 20.64 -0.19
CA ILE A 153 12.76 19.18 -0.06
C ILE A 153 12.53 18.73 1.40
N GLU A 154 13.02 19.55 2.31
CA GLU A 154 12.98 19.35 3.75
C GLU A 154 11.63 19.71 4.37
N SER A 155 10.75 20.38 3.61
CA SER A 155 9.34 20.59 3.99
C SER A 155 8.46 19.36 3.72
N MET A 156 8.95 18.39 2.93
CA MET A 156 8.19 17.18 2.62
C MET A 156 8.11 16.29 3.86
N MET A 157 6.91 15.77 4.15
CA MET A 157 6.69 14.77 5.21
C MET A 157 6.33 13.43 4.59
N ALA A 158 6.79 12.34 5.21
CA ALA A 158 6.46 10.95 4.82
C ALA A 158 6.53 10.71 3.30
N SER A 159 7.64 11.09 2.66
CA SER A 159 7.91 10.88 1.23
C SER A 159 9.00 9.82 1.04
N THR A 160 9.42 9.55 -0.19
CA THR A 160 10.51 8.60 -0.51
C THR A 160 11.79 9.31 -0.95
N VAL A 161 11.90 10.62 -0.77
CA VAL A 161 13.04 11.40 -1.29
C VAL A 161 14.39 10.99 -0.70
N TYR A 162 14.48 10.66 0.60
CA TYR A 162 15.76 10.32 1.23
C TYR A 162 16.40 9.04 0.67
N MET A 163 15.59 8.09 0.17
CA MET A 163 16.10 6.85 -0.43
C MET A 163 16.43 6.94 -1.92
N TRP A 164 15.88 7.93 -2.65
CA TRP A 164 15.99 7.99 -4.12
C TRP A 164 16.79 9.17 -4.65
N SER A 165 16.87 10.28 -3.91
CA SER A 165 17.48 11.51 -4.41
C SER A 165 19.01 11.45 -4.35
N PRO A 166 19.70 11.60 -5.49
CA PRO A 166 21.16 11.72 -5.51
C PRO A 166 21.62 12.90 -4.63
N GLY A 167 22.74 12.72 -3.95
CA GLY A 167 23.34 13.78 -3.11
C GLY A 167 22.76 13.90 -1.70
N LEU A 168 21.68 13.19 -1.36
CA LEU A 168 21.21 13.06 0.02
C LEU A 168 22.05 12.04 0.82
N PRO A 169 22.06 12.10 2.16
CA PRO A 169 23.00 11.33 2.99
C PRO A 169 23.01 9.81 2.70
N LEU A 170 21.85 9.17 2.54
CA LEU A 170 21.79 7.72 2.25
C LEU A 170 22.44 7.37 0.90
N MET A 171 22.27 8.20 -0.12
CA MET A 171 22.88 7.95 -1.42
C MET A 171 24.38 8.27 -1.39
N LYS A 172 24.79 9.38 -0.76
CA LYS A 172 26.20 9.75 -0.58
C LYS A 172 26.99 8.70 0.21
N TYR A 173 26.42 8.20 1.31
CA TYR A 173 27.07 7.18 2.13
C TYR A 173 27.21 5.86 1.36
N ARG A 174 26.18 5.44 0.63
CA ARG A 174 26.31 4.29 -0.29
C ARG A 174 27.46 4.52 -1.27
N ASP A 175 27.46 5.66 -1.96
CA ASP A 175 28.42 5.91 -3.04
C ASP A 175 29.86 6.02 -2.52
N SER A 176 30.07 6.53 -1.31
CA SER A 176 31.41 6.58 -0.69
C SER A 176 31.99 5.19 -0.45
N LEU A 177 31.17 4.21 -0.06
CA LEU A 177 31.57 2.81 0.14
C LEU A 177 31.97 2.11 -1.16
N PHE A 178 31.37 2.51 -2.29
CA PHE A 178 31.65 1.93 -3.61
C PHE A 178 32.58 2.81 -4.48
N SER A 179 33.15 3.88 -3.93
CA SER A 179 34.02 4.81 -4.66
C SER A 179 35.21 4.14 -5.36
N LYS A 180 35.73 3.05 -4.76
CA LYS A 180 36.85 2.26 -5.29
C LYS A 180 36.43 1.05 -6.13
N ASP A 181 35.16 0.66 -6.12
CA ASP A 181 34.61 -0.46 -6.92
C ASP A 181 33.86 0.10 -8.13
N THR A 182 34.62 0.48 -9.17
CA THR A 182 34.08 0.99 -10.44
C THR A 182 33.30 -0.06 -11.24
N SER A 183 33.45 -1.34 -10.90
CA SER A 183 32.76 -2.47 -11.54
C SER A 183 31.36 -2.72 -10.97
N ALA A 184 31.05 -2.20 -9.78
CA ALA A 184 29.76 -2.39 -9.14
C ALA A 184 28.63 -1.70 -9.92
N LYS A 185 27.72 -2.50 -10.47
CA LYS A 185 26.48 -2.00 -11.09
C LYS A 185 25.57 -1.36 -10.02
N GLU A 186 24.73 -0.41 -10.43
CA GLU A 186 23.82 0.32 -9.52
C GLU A 186 22.94 -0.61 -8.66
N LEU A 187 22.43 -1.70 -9.24
CA LEU A 187 21.64 -2.68 -8.49
C LEU A 187 22.44 -3.32 -7.35
N LYS A 188 23.72 -3.65 -7.58
CA LYS A 188 24.61 -4.22 -6.55
C LYS A 188 24.84 -3.22 -5.43
N LYS A 189 25.19 -1.97 -5.77
CA LYS A 189 25.41 -0.89 -4.78
C LYS A 189 24.18 -0.67 -3.92
N TRP A 190 23.03 -0.51 -4.57
CA TRP A 190 21.76 -0.27 -3.89
C TRP A 190 21.34 -1.46 -3.03
N ALA A 191 21.40 -2.68 -3.57
CA ALA A 191 20.99 -3.87 -2.83
C ALA A 191 21.89 -4.12 -1.62
N SER A 192 23.20 -3.88 -1.71
CA SER A 192 24.15 -4.14 -0.61
C SER A 192 23.86 -3.30 0.65
N MET A 193 23.20 -2.15 0.50
CA MET A 193 22.85 -1.29 1.64
C MET A 193 21.59 -1.73 2.39
N GLY A 194 20.78 -2.63 1.83
CA GLY A 194 19.51 -3.06 2.40
C GLY A 194 19.59 -3.43 3.89
N PRO A 195 20.41 -4.42 4.28
CA PRO A 195 20.51 -4.84 5.69
C PRO A 195 21.01 -3.72 6.60
N PHE A 196 22.05 -2.99 6.19
CA PHE A 196 22.63 -1.89 6.98
C PHE A 196 21.62 -0.77 7.26
N TYR A 197 20.85 -0.37 6.24
CA TYR A 197 19.80 0.65 6.38
C TYR A 197 18.58 0.17 7.12
N GLN A 198 18.24 -1.11 7.02
CA GLN A 198 17.19 -1.70 7.86
C GLN A 198 17.56 -1.58 9.34
N GLU A 199 18.77 -2.01 9.70
CA GLU A 199 19.22 -1.96 11.09
C GLU A 199 19.32 -0.52 11.61
N TYR A 200 19.88 0.40 10.81
CA TYR A 200 19.96 1.81 11.17
C TYR A 200 18.58 2.45 11.35
N GLY A 201 17.68 2.27 10.38
CA GLY A 201 16.33 2.83 10.44
C GLY A 201 15.56 2.33 11.66
N LEU A 202 15.60 1.02 11.92
CA LEU A 202 14.97 0.42 13.10
C LEU A 202 15.61 0.91 14.41
N HIS A 203 16.93 1.11 14.44
CA HIS A 203 17.64 1.66 15.61
C HIS A 203 17.12 3.06 15.95
N ILE A 204 16.99 3.94 14.96
CA ILE A 204 16.46 5.30 15.14
C ILE A 204 14.99 5.27 15.57
N ILE A 205 14.14 4.48 14.91
CA ILE A 205 12.71 4.36 15.24
C ILE A 205 12.51 3.89 16.67
N LYS A 206 13.27 2.88 17.12
CA LYS A 206 13.22 2.37 18.50
C LYS A 206 13.66 3.42 19.52
N LYS A 207 14.61 4.28 19.18
CA LYS A 207 15.08 5.36 20.07
C LYS A 207 14.12 6.54 20.16
N TYR A 208 13.38 6.83 19.08
CA TYR A 208 12.47 7.98 18.98
C TYR A 208 11.06 7.61 18.51
N PRO A 209 10.35 6.69 19.21
CA PRO A 209 9.06 6.19 18.74
C PRO A 209 7.99 7.30 18.66
N ARG A 210 8.00 8.26 19.60
CA ARG A 210 7.06 9.40 19.59
C ARG A 210 7.27 10.30 18.36
N HIS A 211 8.52 10.58 18.01
CA HIS A 211 8.85 11.36 16.81
C HIS A 211 8.42 10.60 15.56
N PHE A 212 8.65 9.29 15.52
CA PHE A 212 8.23 8.46 14.39
C PHE A 212 6.71 8.45 14.21
N LEU A 213 5.94 8.32 15.30
CA LEU A 213 4.49 8.42 15.25
C LEU A 213 4.03 9.80 14.73
N ARG A 214 4.61 10.89 15.24
CA ARG A 214 4.19 12.25 14.91
C ARG A 214 4.61 12.72 13.51
N TYR A 215 5.82 12.39 13.07
CA TYR A 215 6.43 12.98 11.86
C TYR A 215 6.51 12.01 10.67
N PHE A 216 6.24 10.72 10.88
CA PHE A 216 6.10 9.76 9.80
C PHE A 216 4.70 9.16 9.75
N ILE A 217 4.29 8.41 10.79
CA ILE A 217 3.02 7.64 10.77
C ILE A 217 1.81 8.56 10.57
N TRP A 218 1.70 9.65 11.33
CA TRP A 218 0.56 10.55 11.24
C TRP A 218 0.47 11.28 9.88
N PRO A 219 1.53 11.95 9.38
CA PRO A 219 1.50 12.53 8.03
C PRO A 219 1.21 11.49 6.94
N ASN A 220 1.72 10.27 7.09
CA ASN A 220 1.48 9.20 6.14
C ASN A 220 0.04 8.65 6.20
N ALA A 221 -0.59 8.66 7.38
CA ALA A 221 -2.01 8.36 7.54
C ALA A 221 -2.89 9.42 6.84
N ASN A 222 -2.52 10.70 6.93
CA ASN A 222 -3.21 11.76 6.19
C ASN A 222 -3.07 11.58 4.67
N LYS A 223 -1.88 11.17 4.20
CA LYS A 223 -1.68 10.76 2.80
C LYS A 223 -2.44 9.49 2.44
N TYR A 224 -2.65 8.55 3.36
CA TYR A 224 -3.49 7.38 3.07
C TYR A 224 -4.94 7.81 2.80
N TYR A 225 -5.46 8.75 3.58
CA TYR A 225 -6.80 9.31 3.41
C TYR A 225 -6.95 10.07 2.07
N ALA A 226 -6.04 11.00 1.79
CA ALA A 226 -5.99 11.80 0.57
C ALA A 226 -4.64 11.58 -0.15
N PRO A 227 -4.51 10.52 -0.97
CA PRO A 227 -3.24 10.11 -1.53
C PRO A 227 -2.69 11.08 -2.57
N PRO A 228 -1.42 11.53 -2.44
CA PRO A 228 -0.80 12.35 -3.45
C PRO A 228 -0.58 11.57 -4.74
N ILE A 229 -0.58 12.30 -5.86
CA ILE A 229 -0.43 11.76 -7.22
C ILE A 229 1.03 11.36 -7.50
N GLU A 230 1.98 11.99 -6.81
CA GLU A 230 3.43 11.74 -6.90
C GLU A 230 3.92 11.65 -8.35
N PHE A 231 4.54 10.52 -8.73
CA PHE A 231 5.11 10.27 -10.06
C PHE A 231 4.10 10.34 -11.21
N LEU A 232 2.80 10.28 -10.92
CA LEU A 232 1.76 10.35 -11.93
C LEU A 232 1.40 11.79 -12.30
N GLU A 233 1.90 12.80 -11.56
CA GLU A 233 1.62 14.22 -11.79
C GLU A 233 2.23 14.71 -13.12
N SER A 234 3.33 14.09 -13.54
CA SER A 234 3.97 14.41 -14.81
C SER A 234 4.11 13.19 -15.72
N TYR A 235 3.62 13.31 -16.94
CA TYR A 235 3.74 12.29 -17.97
C TYR A 235 5.21 11.97 -18.22
N ASN A 236 5.55 10.68 -18.09
CA ASN A 236 6.92 10.19 -18.19
C ASN A 236 7.90 10.91 -17.25
N SER A 237 7.43 11.37 -16.09
CA SER A 237 8.21 12.14 -15.12
C SER A 237 8.85 13.39 -15.74
N GLY A 238 8.14 14.03 -16.68
CA GLY A 238 8.58 15.22 -17.39
C GLY A 238 9.61 14.96 -18.50
N LYS A 239 10.01 13.70 -18.74
CA LYS A 239 11.01 13.36 -19.77
C LYS A 239 10.36 13.13 -21.12
N VAL A 240 10.99 13.65 -22.17
CA VAL A 240 10.52 13.50 -23.56
C VAL A 240 10.83 12.11 -24.12
N ASN A 241 11.91 11.48 -23.64
CA ASN A 241 12.37 10.18 -24.13
C ASN A 241 12.22 9.10 -23.05
N VAL A 242 11.99 7.86 -23.48
CA VAL A 242 12.10 6.66 -22.65
C VAL A 242 13.48 6.03 -22.79
N THR A 243 13.80 5.12 -21.88
CA THR A 243 15.04 4.34 -21.97
C THR A 243 15.01 3.42 -23.20
N ARG A 244 16.19 3.09 -23.73
CA ARG A 244 16.31 2.15 -24.86
C ARG A 244 15.72 0.78 -24.53
N GLN A 245 15.88 0.35 -23.28
CA GLN A 245 15.27 -0.88 -22.77
C GLN A 245 13.74 -0.83 -22.87
N ALA A 246 13.11 0.28 -22.44
CA ALA A 246 11.68 0.44 -22.58
C ALA A 246 11.23 0.46 -24.05
N LYS A 247 11.98 1.14 -24.93
CA LYS A 247 11.70 1.11 -26.38
C LYS A 247 11.64 -0.34 -26.90
N THR A 248 12.63 -1.17 -26.56
CA THR A 248 12.70 -2.57 -27.00
C THR A 248 11.60 -3.43 -26.38
N TRP A 249 11.37 -3.30 -25.07
CA TRP A 249 10.38 -4.12 -24.37
C TRP A 249 8.93 -3.86 -24.81
N PHE A 250 8.61 -2.60 -25.15
CA PHE A 250 7.27 -2.18 -25.54
C PHE A 250 7.12 -1.95 -27.04
N ASP A 251 8.13 -2.37 -27.80
CA ASP A 251 8.19 -2.24 -29.26
C ASP A 251 7.81 -0.83 -29.76
N TYR A 252 8.36 0.20 -29.11
CA TYR A 252 8.09 1.57 -29.52
C TYR A 252 8.88 1.92 -30.79
N LYS A 253 8.21 2.53 -31.77
CA LYS A 253 8.84 3.02 -33.01
C LYS A 253 9.97 4.01 -32.74
N SER A 254 9.80 4.87 -31.73
CA SER A 254 10.78 5.88 -31.29
C SER A 254 10.95 5.82 -29.77
N ASP A 255 12.09 6.30 -29.27
CA ASP A 255 12.30 6.56 -27.85
C ASP A 255 11.55 7.82 -27.37
N LYS A 256 11.11 8.69 -28.29
CA LYS A 256 10.29 9.87 -27.98
C LYS A 256 8.85 9.47 -27.67
N VAL A 257 8.34 9.92 -26.53
CA VAL A 257 6.94 9.73 -26.15
C VAL A 257 6.12 10.99 -26.40
N THR A 258 4.88 10.80 -26.84
CA THR A 258 3.90 11.86 -27.01
C THR A 258 2.78 11.70 -25.99
N THR A 259 2.12 12.81 -25.68
CA THR A 259 0.96 12.86 -24.78
C THR A 259 -0.19 13.57 -25.48
N ARG A 260 -1.43 13.21 -25.13
CA ARG A 260 -2.64 13.90 -25.61
C ARG A 260 -2.93 15.17 -24.80
N MET A 261 -2.25 15.36 -23.68
CA MET A 261 -2.41 16.52 -22.79
C MET A 261 -1.65 17.73 -23.35
N LYS A 262 -2.14 18.94 -23.07
CA LYS A 262 -1.38 20.18 -23.33
C LYS A 262 -0.23 20.29 -22.31
N GLY A 263 0.89 19.63 -22.62
CA GLY A 263 2.09 19.61 -21.78
C GLY A 263 2.28 18.30 -21.00
N SER A 264 3.30 18.28 -20.13
CA SER A 264 3.65 17.09 -19.34
C SER A 264 2.82 16.96 -18.06
N ILE A 265 2.10 17.98 -17.61
CA ILE A 265 1.31 17.95 -16.38
C ILE A 265 0.03 17.14 -16.58
N VAL A 266 -0.28 16.27 -15.61
CA VAL A 266 -1.40 15.31 -15.64
C VAL A 266 -2.50 15.74 -14.66
N TRP A 267 -3.19 16.83 -14.97
CA TRP A 267 -4.24 17.41 -14.11
C TRP A 267 -5.47 16.50 -13.91
N VAL A 268 -5.71 15.55 -14.83
CA VAL A 268 -6.87 14.64 -14.74
C VAL A 268 -6.84 13.73 -13.51
N LEU A 269 -5.69 13.62 -12.83
CA LEU A 269 -5.57 12.82 -11.63
C LEU A 269 -5.85 13.60 -10.33
N ASP A 270 -6.00 14.92 -10.42
CA ASP A 270 -6.16 15.82 -9.27
C ASP A 270 -7.47 15.61 -8.50
N PHE A 271 -8.47 14.98 -9.11
CA PHE A 271 -9.73 14.65 -8.44
C PHE A 271 -9.64 13.41 -7.54
N TYR A 272 -8.68 12.50 -7.79
CA TYR A 272 -8.61 11.22 -7.06
C TYR A 272 -8.33 11.34 -5.57
N PRO A 273 -7.47 12.26 -5.08
CA PRO A 273 -7.29 12.48 -3.64
C PRO A 273 -8.60 12.85 -2.95
N PHE A 274 -9.40 13.72 -3.57
CA PHE A 274 -10.72 14.12 -3.05
C PHE A 274 -11.71 12.96 -3.09
N LEU A 275 -11.75 12.21 -4.19
CA LEU A 275 -12.60 11.02 -4.32
C LEU A 275 -12.26 9.98 -3.25
N SER A 276 -10.97 9.73 -3.02
CA SER A 276 -10.47 8.82 -1.99
C SER A 276 -10.89 9.25 -0.59
N GLY A 277 -10.70 10.53 -0.24
CA GLY A 277 -11.15 11.05 1.05
C GLY A 277 -12.67 10.91 1.21
N GLY A 278 -13.44 11.36 0.21
CA GLY A 278 -14.89 11.33 0.23
C GLY A 278 -15.47 9.93 0.35
N ILE A 279 -14.97 8.96 -0.42
CA ILE A 279 -15.48 7.60 -0.36
C ILE A 279 -15.11 6.89 0.94
N ASN A 280 -13.95 7.18 1.54
CA ASN A 280 -13.60 6.64 2.86
C ASN A 280 -14.59 7.14 3.93
N VAL A 281 -14.99 8.41 3.89
CA VAL A 281 -16.02 8.95 4.80
C VAL A 281 -17.37 8.28 4.57
N ILE A 282 -17.79 8.12 3.31
CA ILE A 282 -19.04 7.42 2.97
C ILE A 282 -19.01 5.97 3.48
N MET A 283 -17.89 5.27 3.27
CA MET A 283 -17.73 3.90 3.73
C MET A 283 -17.83 3.81 5.27
N LEU A 284 -17.13 4.67 6.01
CA LEU A 284 -17.19 4.69 7.47
C LEU A 284 -18.59 5.00 7.99
N SER A 285 -19.26 6.01 7.43
CA SER A 285 -20.64 6.37 7.81
C SER A 285 -21.61 5.23 7.55
N THR A 286 -21.53 4.60 6.37
CA THR A 286 -22.41 3.47 6.02
C THR A 286 -22.11 2.21 6.84
N LEU A 287 -20.86 1.97 7.24
CA LEU A 287 -20.50 0.92 8.20
C LEU A 287 -21.09 1.18 9.60
N ILE A 288 -21.07 2.43 10.07
CA ILE A 288 -21.70 2.82 11.34
C ILE A 288 -23.20 2.55 11.28
N PHE A 289 -23.90 2.97 10.22
CA PHE A 289 -25.33 2.66 10.05
C PHE A 289 -25.61 1.16 9.93
N PHE A 290 -24.77 0.42 9.18
CA PHE A 290 -24.86 -1.04 9.09
C PHE A 290 -24.74 -1.69 10.48
N ALA A 291 -23.91 -1.13 11.34
CA ALA A 291 -23.77 -1.59 12.71
C ALA A 291 -24.99 -1.23 13.59
N LEU A 292 -25.39 0.05 13.61
CA LEU A 292 -26.48 0.53 14.47
C LEU A 292 -27.82 -0.15 14.15
N LEU A 293 -28.10 -0.40 12.87
CA LEU A 293 -29.33 -1.05 12.42
C LEU A 293 -29.22 -2.60 12.42
N LYS A 294 -28.18 -3.16 13.05
CA LYS A 294 -27.94 -4.61 13.14
C LYS A 294 -27.97 -5.31 11.77
N GLY A 295 -27.46 -4.65 10.72
CA GLY A 295 -27.42 -5.21 9.36
C GLY A 295 -26.72 -6.58 9.30
N TRP A 296 -25.80 -6.84 10.25
CA TRP A 296 -25.10 -8.10 10.37
C TRP A 296 -26.00 -9.31 10.69
N THR A 297 -27.12 -9.12 11.40
CA THR A 297 -28.04 -10.22 11.72
C THR A 297 -28.95 -10.53 10.55
N THR A 298 -29.37 -9.49 9.82
CA THR A 298 -30.43 -9.57 8.81
C THR A 298 -29.88 -10.00 7.46
N HIS A 299 -28.66 -9.58 7.08
CA HIS A 299 -28.06 -9.87 5.77
C HIS A 299 -26.72 -10.61 5.89
N LYS A 300 -26.77 -11.92 6.19
CA LYS A 300 -25.57 -12.75 6.40
C LYS A 300 -24.56 -12.71 5.25
N ASN A 301 -25.02 -12.61 3.99
CA ASN A 301 -24.11 -12.55 2.84
C ASN A 301 -23.40 -11.19 2.73
N LEU A 302 -24.12 -10.09 2.88
CA LEU A 302 -23.53 -8.74 2.90
C LEU A 302 -22.54 -8.60 4.04
N SER A 303 -22.87 -9.14 5.22
CA SER A 303 -21.99 -9.17 6.39
C SER A 303 -20.63 -9.81 6.11
N LYS A 304 -20.61 -10.92 5.36
CA LYS A 304 -19.36 -11.59 4.96
C LYS A 304 -18.55 -10.74 4.00
N ILE A 305 -19.21 -10.08 3.03
CA ILE A 305 -18.54 -9.18 2.08
C ILE A 305 -17.92 -8.00 2.84
N VAL A 306 -18.68 -7.37 3.74
CA VAL A 306 -18.25 -6.27 4.58
C VAL A 306 -17.08 -6.70 5.48
N LEU A 307 -17.15 -7.89 6.08
CA LEU A 307 -16.07 -8.41 6.93
C LEU A 307 -14.78 -8.62 6.12
N ILE A 308 -14.85 -9.30 4.97
CA ILE A 308 -13.69 -9.56 4.12
C ILE A 308 -13.12 -8.25 3.59
N GLY A 309 -13.98 -7.40 3.03
CA GLY A 309 -13.61 -6.12 2.45
C GLY A 309 -13.02 -5.15 3.49
N GLY A 310 -13.65 -5.04 4.65
CA GLY A 310 -13.15 -4.25 5.78
C GLY A 310 -11.83 -4.78 6.32
N THR A 311 -11.66 -6.11 6.42
CA THR A 311 -10.38 -6.73 6.82
C THR A 311 -9.26 -6.40 5.84
N ILE A 312 -9.53 -6.51 4.53
CA ILE A 312 -8.57 -6.14 3.49
C ILE A 312 -8.21 -4.65 3.60
N TRP A 313 -9.20 -3.78 3.77
CA TRP A 313 -8.99 -2.34 3.88
C TRP A 313 -8.16 -1.98 5.13
N ILE A 314 -8.46 -2.55 6.31
CA ILE A 314 -7.72 -2.30 7.55
C ILE A 314 -6.27 -2.80 7.44
N ILE A 315 -6.07 -4.03 6.96
CA ILE A 315 -4.72 -4.60 6.81
C ILE A 315 -3.90 -3.81 5.79
N ASN A 316 -4.53 -3.39 4.68
CA ASN A 316 -3.88 -2.54 3.69
C ASN A 316 -3.51 -1.17 4.28
N ALA A 317 -4.40 -0.55 5.05
CA ALA A 317 -4.14 0.70 5.74
C ALA A 317 -2.98 0.56 6.72
N ALA A 318 -3.02 -0.43 7.60
CA ALA A 318 -1.97 -0.69 8.57
C ALA A 318 -0.60 -0.88 7.88
N PHE A 319 -0.55 -1.70 6.82
CA PHE A 319 0.68 -1.93 6.06
C PHE A 319 1.16 -0.66 5.34
N THR A 320 0.27 0.04 4.63
CA THR A 320 0.66 1.21 3.83
C THR A 320 1.09 2.36 4.72
N ILE A 321 0.40 2.60 5.84
CA ILE A 321 0.71 3.69 6.78
C ILE A 321 2.01 3.43 7.54
N SER A 322 2.27 2.18 7.94
CA SER A 322 3.45 1.84 8.76
C SER A 322 4.70 1.56 7.97
N ALA A 323 4.57 0.85 6.84
CA ALA A 323 5.71 0.34 6.09
C ALA A 323 5.97 1.16 4.82
N SER A 324 4.95 1.72 4.17
CA SER A 324 5.09 2.38 2.86
C SER A 324 4.91 3.90 2.89
N SER A 325 5.32 4.61 1.84
CA SER A 325 4.79 5.95 1.56
C SER A 325 3.42 5.78 0.91
N ALA A 326 2.38 6.41 1.46
CA ALA A 326 1.05 6.39 0.86
C ALA A 326 1.02 7.28 -0.38
N ALA A 327 0.57 6.70 -1.51
CA ALA A 327 0.52 7.35 -2.80
C ALA A 327 -0.66 6.79 -3.62
N LEU A 328 -1.16 7.55 -4.60
CA LEU A 328 -2.35 7.19 -5.36
C LEU A 328 -2.20 5.82 -6.05
N ARG A 329 -1.03 5.53 -6.61
CA ARG A 329 -0.71 4.24 -7.25
C ARG A 329 -0.77 3.02 -6.33
N TYR A 330 -0.71 3.23 -5.01
CA TYR A 330 -0.87 2.16 -4.02
C TYR A 330 -2.30 2.06 -3.51
N GLN A 331 -3.07 3.15 -3.62
CA GLN A 331 -4.47 3.24 -3.20
C GLN A 331 -5.48 2.83 -4.26
N ALA A 332 -5.09 2.62 -5.53
CA ALA A 332 -6.03 2.26 -6.59
C ALA A 332 -6.91 1.04 -6.26
N PHE A 333 -6.33 -0.04 -5.73
CA PHE A 333 -7.09 -1.23 -5.33
C PHE A 333 -7.97 -0.99 -4.08
N PRO A 334 -7.43 -0.48 -2.95
CA PRO A 334 -8.25 -0.10 -1.80
C PRO A 334 -9.39 0.85 -2.15
N LEU A 335 -9.13 1.86 -2.98
CA LEU A 335 -10.13 2.82 -3.43
C LEU A 335 -11.30 2.13 -4.13
N MET A 336 -11.02 1.27 -5.11
CA MET A 336 -12.09 0.54 -5.79
C MET A 336 -12.84 -0.42 -4.87
N LEU A 337 -12.13 -1.09 -3.95
CA LEU A 337 -12.74 -1.92 -2.93
C LEU A 337 -13.71 -1.11 -2.05
N THR A 338 -13.28 0.07 -1.59
CA THR A 338 -14.14 0.95 -0.78
C THR A 338 -15.35 1.45 -1.56
N ILE A 339 -15.21 1.76 -2.85
CA ILE A 339 -16.35 2.13 -3.72
C ILE A 339 -17.36 0.98 -3.77
N ILE A 340 -16.90 -0.24 -4.09
CA ILE A 340 -17.78 -1.41 -4.22
C ILE A 340 -18.53 -1.68 -2.90
N ILE A 341 -17.83 -1.69 -1.76
CA ILE A 341 -18.45 -1.96 -0.45
C ILE A 341 -19.42 -0.84 -0.10
N SER A 342 -19.05 0.42 -0.31
CA SER A 342 -19.91 1.57 -0.02
C SER A 342 -21.18 1.52 -0.85
N SER A 343 -21.09 1.22 -2.16
CA SER A 343 -22.26 1.08 -3.03
C SER A 343 -23.21 -0.03 -2.55
N LEU A 344 -22.67 -1.18 -2.11
CA LEU A 344 -23.48 -2.28 -1.57
C LEU A 344 -24.16 -1.89 -0.24
N LEU A 345 -23.47 -1.16 0.63
CA LEU A 345 -24.02 -0.69 1.89
C LEU A 345 -25.10 0.39 1.69
N ILE A 346 -24.90 1.29 0.71
CA ILE A 346 -25.89 2.31 0.34
C ILE A 346 -27.15 1.66 -0.23
N ASP A 347 -27.02 0.69 -1.15
CA ASP A 347 -28.16 -0.06 -1.70
C ASP A 347 -28.94 -0.77 -0.59
N TRP A 348 -28.22 -1.39 0.36
CA TRP A 348 -28.86 -2.00 1.52
C TRP A 348 -29.59 -0.97 2.39
N LEU A 349 -28.96 0.16 2.71
CA LEU A 349 -29.55 1.21 3.54
C LEU A 349 -30.81 1.81 2.87
N TRP A 350 -30.76 1.99 1.55
CA TRP A 350 -31.89 2.43 0.75
C TRP A 350 -33.07 1.47 0.87
N LYS A 351 -32.84 0.16 0.75
CA LYS A 351 -33.87 -0.88 0.92
C LYS A 351 -34.46 -0.91 2.33
N VAL A 352 -33.64 -0.71 3.36
CA VAL A 352 -34.11 -0.62 4.74
C VAL A 352 -35.05 0.58 4.91
N SER A 353 -34.66 1.75 4.38
CA SER A 353 -35.48 2.97 4.44
C SER A 353 -36.87 2.79 3.79
N LEU A 354 -36.92 2.19 2.59
CA LEU A 354 -38.18 1.94 1.89
C LEU A 354 -39.12 0.95 2.63
N ASN A 355 -38.54 -0.06 3.28
CA ASN A 355 -39.32 -1.03 4.04
C ASN A 355 -39.95 -0.40 5.29
N THR A 356 -39.23 0.48 5.99
CA THR A 356 -39.76 1.22 7.15
C THR A 356 -40.96 2.08 6.75
N GLN A 357 -40.85 2.84 5.66
CA GLN A 357 -41.96 3.68 5.16
C GLN A 357 -43.19 2.87 4.76
N THR A 358 -43.00 1.67 4.23
CA THR A 358 -44.10 0.78 3.85
C THR A 358 -44.84 0.22 5.07
N VAL A 359 -44.11 -0.10 6.15
CA VAL A 359 -44.70 -0.55 7.41
C VAL A 359 -45.47 0.58 8.09
N GLU A 360 -44.90 1.79 8.15
CA GLU A 360 -45.56 2.98 8.73
C GLU A 360 -46.88 3.30 8.00
N LYS A 361 -46.86 3.41 6.67
CA LYS A 361 -48.09 3.65 5.87
C LYS A 361 -49.16 2.58 6.08
N LYS A 362 -48.76 1.31 6.26
CA LYS A 362 -49.69 0.20 6.50
C LYS A 362 -50.31 0.29 7.89
N ILE A 363 -49.58 0.76 8.90
CA ILE A 363 -50.10 1.00 10.24
C ILE A 363 -51.09 2.17 10.22
N GLU A 364 -50.72 3.31 9.60
CA GLU A 364 -51.61 4.46 9.45
C GLU A 364 -52.92 4.08 8.73
N SER A 365 -52.84 3.33 7.62
CA SER A 365 -54.05 2.89 6.90
C SER A 365 -54.96 1.99 7.75
N LYS A 366 -54.38 1.17 8.65
CA LYS A 366 -55.16 0.30 9.55
C LYS A 366 -55.80 1.10 10.69
N MET A 367 -55.13 2.13 11.20
CA MET A 367 -55.69 3.02 12.21
C MET A 367 -56.85 3.83 11.64
N VAL A 368 -56.71 4.39 10.43
CA VAL A 368 -57.80 5.11 9.75
C VAL A 368 -58.99 4.19 9.43
N GLN A 369 -58.75 2.95 8.99
CA GLN A 369 -59.84 1.99 8.79
C GLN A 369 -60.53 1.58 10.09
N HIS A 370 -59.79 1.51 11.20
CA HIS A 370 -60.39 1.22 12.50
C HIS A 370 -61.26 2.38 12.99
N GLU A 371 -60.81 3.63 12.85
CA GLU A 371 -61.58 4.83 13.21
C GLU A 371 -62.86 5.00 12.37
N LEU A 372 -62.86 4.57 11.11
CA LEU A 372 -64.06 4.60 10.25
C LEU A 372 -65.05 3.46 10.51
N SER A 373 -64.67 2.46 11.32
CA SER A 373 -65.48 1.26 11.63
C SER A 373 -66.12 1.29 13.02
N VAL A 374 -65.79 2.30 13.83
CA VAL A 374 -66.37 2.63 15.14
C VAL A 374 -67.28 3.83 14.96
#